data_AF-A0A2E7U1C3-F1
#
_entry.id   AF-A0A2E7U1C3-F1
#
_cell.length_a   1.000
_cell.length_b   1.000
_cell.length_c   1.000
_cell.angle_alpha   90.00
_cell.angle_beta   90.00
_cell.angle_gamma   90.00
#
_symmetry.space_group_name_H-M   'P 1'
#
loop_
_entity.id
_entity.type
_entity.pdbx_description
1 polymer ?
#
loop_
_entity_poly.entity_id
_entity_poly.type
_entity_poly.pdbx_seq_one_letter_code
_entity_poly.pdbx_strand_id
1 'polypeptide(L)'
;LQANLEINATLGFIVKMLMAFGFVFELPIVIMILSWMGIVTPEFLRAKRRHAIVLITVLASFITPGDVIVLTFMMMVPLILLYEVGIFLSVGIYRRKAQRDQEFETDTTPPTGSVETQ
;
A
#
# COMPACT_ATOMS: atom_id res chain seq x y z
N LEU A 1 6.92 14.10 -42.65
CA LEU A 1 7.78 13.32 -41.74
C LEU A 1 7.86 13.89 -40.32
N GLN A 2 7.99 15.20 -40.13
CA GLN A 2 8.15 15.82 -38.79
C GLN A 2 7.00 15.48 -37.81
N ALA A 3 5.73 15.52 -38.27
CA ALA A 3 4.58 15.14 -37.44
C ALA A 3 4.62 13.69 -36.93
N ASN A 4 5.21 12.76 -37.69
CA ASN A 4 5.29 11.36 -37.28
C ASN A 4 6.33 11.16 -36.15
N LEU A 5 7.42 11.94 -36.15
CA LEU A 5 8.45 11.87 -35.11
C LEU A 5 7.96 12.44 -33.77
N GLU A 6 7.22 13.55 -33.77
CA GLU A 6 6.65 14.13 -32.55
C GLU A 6 5.61 13.21 -31.89
N ILE A 7 4.75 12.56 -32.70
CA ILE A 7 3.76 11.62 -32.19
C ILE A 7 4.46 10.41 -31.56
N ASN A 8 5.45 9.80 -32.24
CA ASN A 8 6.16 8.65 -31.70
C ASN A 8 6.91 8.98 -30.39
N ALA A 9 7.51 10.18 -30.28
CA ALA A 9 8.17 10.62 -29.05
C ALA A 9 7.18 10.82 -27.90
N THR A 10 6.05 11.48 -28.15
CA THR A 10 5.01 11.75 -27.15
C THR A 10 4.33 10.47 -26.70
N LEU A 11 3.97 9.58 -27.62
CA LEU A 11 3.38 8.28 -27.30
C LEU A 11 4.37 7.41 -26.53
N GLY A 12 5.65 7.39 -26.93
CA GLY A 12 6.70 6.68 -26.19
C GLY A 12 6.87 7.21 -24.76
N PHE A 13 6.73 8.52 -24.55
CA PHE A 13 6.72 9.12 -23.22
C PHE A 13 5.48 8.73 -22.40
N ILE A 14 4.28 8.83 -22.97
CA ILE A 14 3.03 8.46 -22.31
C ILE A 14 3.03 6.98 -21.91
N VAL A 15 3.45 6.08 -22.81
CA VAL A 15 3.52 4.64 -22.53
C VAL A 15 4.48 4.34 -21.39
N LYS A 16 5.65 5.00 -21.34
CA LYS A 16 6.60 4.88 -20.22
C LYS A 16 5.99 5.34 -18.90
N MET A 17 5.28 6.47 -18.88
CA MET A 17 4.58 6.92 -17.68
C MET A 17 3.49 5.91 -17.26
N LEU A 18 2.71 5.40 -18.21
CA LEU A 18 1.64 4.43 -17.93
C LEU A 18 2.20 3.15 -17.29
N MET A 19 3.32 2.63 -17.82
CA MET A 19 4.04 1.50 -17.25
C MET A 19 4.53 1.79 -15.82
N ALA A 20 5.11 2.97 -15.59
CA ALA A 20 5.59 3.37 -14.27
C ALA A 20 4.43 3.48 -13.26
N PHE A 21 3.31 4.07 -13.65
CA PHE A 21 2.11 4.12 -12.81
C PHE A 21 1.58 2.73 -12.48
N GLY A 22 1.46 1.84 -13.47
CA GLY A 22 1.04 0.46 -13.26
C GLY A 22 1.90 -0.25 -12.21
N PHE A 23 3.23 -0.07 -12.29
CA PHE A 23 4.16 -0.60 -11.29
C PHE A 23 3.92 -0.02 -9.88
N VAL A 24 3.57 1.26 -9.76
CA VAL A 24 3.25 1.85 -8.45
C VAL A 24 1.91 1.35 -7.92
N PHE A 25 0.92 1.10 -8.77
CA PHE A 25 -0.36 0.50 -8.36
C PHE A 25 -0.23 -0.91 -7.77
N GLU A 26 0.91 -1.60 -7.95
CA GLU A 26 1.22 -2.86 -7.28
C GLU A 26 1.53 -2.68 -5.78
N LEU A 27 1.98 -1.50 -5.34
CA LEU A 27 2.33 -1.24 -3.94
C LEU A 27 1.24 -1.63 -2.92
N PRO A 28 -0.05 -1.25 -3.08
CA PRO A 28 -1.10 -1.68 -2.14
C PRO A 28 -1.26 -3.20 -2.07
N ILE A 29 -1.14 -3.91 -3.20
CA ILE A 29 -1.23 -5.38 -3.26
C ILE A 29 -0.02 -6.00 -2.54
N VAL A 30 1.18 -5.49 -2.80
CA VAL A 30 2.41 -5.92 -2.13
C VAL A 30 2.28 -5.74 -0.61
N ILE A 31 1.86 -4.57 -0.14
CA ILE A 31 1.62 -4.30 1.29
C ILE A 31 0.62 -5.29 1.88
N MET A 32 -0.47 -5.57 1.17
CA MET A 32 -1.49 -6.54 1.57
C MET A 32 -0.90 -7.94 1.76
N ILE A 33 -0.10 -8.42 0.80
CA ILE A 33 0.54 -9.74 0.84
C ILE A 33 1.56 -9.82 1.98
N LEU A 34 2.44 -8.83 2.14
CA LEU A 34 3.39 -8.80 3.26
C LEU A 34 2.69 -8.74 4.61
N SER A 35 1.57 -8.02 4.69
CA SER A 35 0.76 -7.93 5.92
C SER A 35 0.10 -9.25 6.26
N TRP A 36 -0.38 -9.97 5.25
CA TRP A 36 -0.98 -11.28 5.42
C TRP A 36 0.03 -12.34 5.88
N MET A 37 1.27 -12.28 5.39
CA MET A 37 2.38 -13.09 5.88
C MET A 37 2.87 -12.70 7.29
N GLY A 38 2.43 -11.55 7.82
CA GLY A 38 2.86 -11.03 9.12
C GLY A 38 4.25 -10.37 9.12
N ILE A 39 4.83 -10.12 7.93
CA ILE A 39 6.16 -9.47 7.80
C ILE A 39 6.08 -7.99 8.14
N VAL A 40 4.98 -7.34 7.76
CA VAL A 40 4.71 -5.93 8.07
C VAL A 40 3.42 -5.80 8.86
N THR A 41 3.42 -4.91 9.85
CA THR A 41 2.22 -4.56 10.62
C THR A 41 1.71 -3.17 10.23
N PRO A 42 0.41 -2.89 10.42
CA PRO A 42 -0.12 -1.55 10.20
C PRO A 42 0.56 -0.48 11.06
N GLU A 43 0.96 -0.80 12.30
CA GLU A 43 1.68 0.13 13.16
C GLU A 43 3.08 0.44 12.59
N PHE A 44 3.77 -0.57 12.07
CA PHE A 44 5.08 -0.41 11.45
C PHE A 44 5.01 0.50 10.21
N LEU A 45 4.03 0.28 9.34
CA LEU A 45 3.80 1.11 8.15
C LEU A 45 3.45 2.56 8.52
N ARG A 46 2.69 2.75 9.61
CA ARG A 46 2.38 4.09 10.14
C ARG A 46 3.62 4.78 10.72
N ALA A 47 4.46 4.07 11.46
CA ALA A 47 5.70 4.62 12.01
C ALA A 47 6.69 5.03 10.91
N LYS A 48 6.68 4.35 9.76
CA LYS A 48 7.56 4.62 8.61
C LYS A 48 6.98 5.61 7.59
N ARG A 49 5.87 6.31 7.87
CA ARG A 49 5.26 7.32 6.98
C ARG A 49 6.27 8.31 6.39
N ARG A 50 7.22 8.85 7.18
CA ARG A 50 8.23 9.77 6.66
C ARG A 50 9.11 9.14 5.57
N HIS A 51 9.40 7.85 5.68
CA HIS A 51 10.24 7.14 4.71
C HIS A 51 9.45 6.90 3.42
N ALA A 52 8.16 6.52 3.54
CA ALA A 52 7.28 6.38 2.38
C ALA A 52 7.14 7.69 1.61
N ILE A 53 6.95 8.82 2.30
CA ILE A 53 6.89 10.17 1.70
C ILE A 53 8.14 10.46 0.88
N VAL A 54 9.35 10.23 1.43
CA VAL A 54 10.62 10.44 0.71
C VAL A 54 10.71 9.55 -0.53
N LEU A 55 10.35 8.27 -0.40
CA LEU A 55 10.39 7.30 -1.50
C LEU A 55 9.43 7.69 -2.62
N ILE A 56 8.22 8.13 -2.25
CA ILE A 56 7.20 8.65 -3.16
C ILE A 56 7.70 9.91 -3.88
N THR A 57 8.35 10.85 -3.18
CA THR A 57 8.92 12.06 -3.80
C THR A 57 9.98 11.69 -4.83
N VAL A 58 10.89 10.76 -4.50
CA VAL A 58 11.93 10.29 -5.44
C VAL A 58 11.27 9.67 -6.68
N LEU A 59 10.30 8.76 -6.50
CA LEU A 59 9.58 8.14 -7.62
C LEU A 59 8.84 9.18 -8.47
N ALA A 60 8.18 10.15 -7.85
CA ALA A 60 7.48 11.22 -8.56
C ALA A 60 8.43 12.07 -9.42
N SER A 61 9.61 12.41 -8.90
CA SER A 61 10.64 13.16 -9.64
C SER A 61 11.25 12.36 -10.78
N PHE A 62 11.37 11.04 -10.67
CA PHE A 62 11.83 10.18 -11.77
C PHE A 62 10.79 10.04 -12.89
N ILE A 63 9.51 9.90 -12.53
CA ILE A 63 8.41 9.76 -13.49
C ILE A 63 8.10 11.08 -14.18
N THR A 64 8.23 12.18 -13.45
CA THR A 64 7.99 13.54 -13.94
C THR A 64 9.34 14.25 -14.04
N PRO A 65 10.19 13.91 -15.04
CA PRO A 65 11.46 14.60 -15.23
C PRO A 65 11.18 16.03 -15.71
N GLY A 66 10.91 16.90 -14.74
CA GLY A 66 10.61 18.31 -14.90
C GLY A 66 10.70 18.92 -13.51
N ASP A 67 11.59 19.90 -13.36
CA ASP A 67 11.96 20.59 -12.10
C ASP A 67 10.83 21.50 -11.53
N VAL A 68 9.59 21.13 -11.85
CA VAL A 68 8.36 21.79 -11.50
C VAL A 68 7.88 21.15 -10.21
N ILE A 69 8.34 21.73 -9.10
CA ILE A 69 7.96 21.38 -7.74
C ILE A 69 6.44 21.17 -7.64
N VAL A 70 5.63 22.06 -8.24
CA VAL A 70 4.17 21.97 -8.25
C VAL A 70 3.64 20.67 -8.87
N LEU A 71 4.21 20.23 -9.99
CA LEU A 71 3.83 18.99 -10.67
C LEU A 71 4.25 17.75 -9.87
N THR A 72 5.43 17.80 -9.25
CA THR A 72 5.87 16.74 -8.32
C THR A 72 4.92 16.62 -7.14
N PHE A 73 4.50 17.73 -6.52
CA PHE A 73 3.52 17.74 -5.43
C PHE A 73 2.15 17.19 -5.88
N MET A 74 1.65 17.58 -7.06
CA MET A 74 0.42 17.03 -7.64
C MET A 74 0.50 15.51 -7.82
N MET A 75 1.65 14.98 -8.24
CA MET A 75 1.89 13.53 -8.41
C MET A 75 2.08 12.81 -7.08
N MET A 76 2.58 13.51 -6.07
CA MET A 76 2.76 12.97 -4.72
C MET A 76 1.42 12.58 -4.08
N VAL A 77 0.37 13.37 -4.32
CA VAL A 77 -0.98 13.15 -3.77
C VAL A 77 -1.53 11.75 -4.11
N PRO A 78 -1.64 11.34 -5.39
CA PRO A 78 -2.15 10.01 -5.73
C PRO A 78 -1.24 8.89 -5.20
N LEU A 79 0.08 9.07 -5.20
CA LEU A 79 1.03 8.07 -4.69
C LEU A 79 0.89 7.85 -3.18
N ILE A 80 0.72 8.93 -2.40
CA ILE A 80 0.45 8.85 -0.95
C ILE A 80 -0.90 8.19 -0.71
N LEU A 81 -1.90 8.51 -1.53
CA LEU A 81 -3.23 7.91 -1.41
C LEU A 81 -3.15 6.38 -1.61
N LEU A 82 -2.40 5.90 -2.61
CA LEU A 82 -2.16 4.48 -2.82
C LEU A 82 -1.50 3.82 -1.59
N TYR A 83 -0.51 4.48 -0.99
CA TYR A 83 0.14 4.00 0.22
C TYR A 83 -0.83 3.90 1.40
N GLU A 84 -1.67 4.92 1.60
CA GLU A 84 -2.68 4.93 2.67
C GLU A 84 -3.74 3.84 2.45
N VAL A 85 -4.15 3.60 1.20
CA VAL A 85 -5.04 2.47 0.84
C VAL A 85 -4.39 1.14 1.21
N GLY A 86 -3.10 0.94 0.92
CA GLY A 86 -2.36 -0.25 1.32
C GLY A 86 -2.35 -0.47 2.84
N ILE A 87 -2.13 0.59 3.62
CA ILE A 87 -2.22 0.54 5.09
C ILE A 87 -3.63 0.18 5.54
N PHE A 88 -4.66 0.78 4.94
CA PHE A 88 -6.05 0.51 5.30
C PHE A 88 -6.42 -0.96 5.07
N LEU A 89 -6.00 -1.53 3.93
CA LEU A 89 -6.17 -2.95 3.62
C LEU A 89 -5.44 -3.85 4.63
N SER A 90 -4.20 -3.48 5.01
CA SER A 90 -3.42 -4.17 6.03
C SER A 90 -4.15 -4.23 7.38
N VAL A 91 -4.73 -3.10 7.84
CA VAL A 91 -5.53 -3.04 9.08
C VAL A 91 -6.71 -4.01 9.02
N GLY A 92 -7.41 -4.07 7.89
CA GLY A 92 -8.54 -4.99 7.71
C GLY A 92 -8.15 -6.47 7.88
N ILE A 93 -6.98 -6.86 7.37
CA ILE A 93 -6.45 -8.22 7.50
C ILE A 93 -6.10 -8.54 8.96
N TYR A 94 -5.41 -7.63 9.65
CA TYR A 94 -5.01 -7.83 11.04
C TYR A 94 -6.21 -7.93 11.99
N ARG A 95 -7.24 -7.10 11.80
CA ARG A 95 -8.47 -7.17 12.62
C ARG A 95 -9.21 -8.50 12.46
N ARG A 96 -9.27 -9.06 11.24
CA ARG A 96 -9.87 -10.37 11.00
C ARG A 96 -9.11 -11.50 11.68
N LYS A 97 -7.77 -11.42 11.74
CA LYS A 97 -6.95 -12.43 12.43
C LYS A 97 -7.20 -12.40 13.94
N ALA A 98 -7.20 -11.21 14.55
CA ALA A 98 -7.46 -11.06 15.99
C ALA A 98 -8.85 -11.57 16.43
N GLN A 99 -9.88 -11.43 15.58
CA GLN A 99 -11.22 -11.95 15.86
C GLN A 99 -11.27 -13.48 15.86
N ARG A 100 -10.54 -14.15 14.95
CA ARG A 100 -10.49 -15.62 14.90
C ARG A 100 -9.79 -16.22 16.11
N ASP A 101 -8.78 -15.53 16.64
CA ASP A 101 -8.03 -16.01 17.80
C ASP A 101 -8.90 -15.94 19.09
N GLN A 102 -9.76 -14.92 19.23
CA GLN A 102 -10.70 -14.79 20.36
C GLN A 102 -11.83 -15.82 20.36
N GLU A 103 -12.31 -16.21 19.18
CA GLU A 103 -13.37 -17.22 19.05
C GLU A 103 -12.87 -18.62 19.44
N PHE A 104 -11.60 -18.93 19.19
CA PHE A 104 -10.97 -20.19 19.58
C PHE A 104 -10.70 -20.31 21.09
N GLU A 105 -10.43 -19.18 21.75
CA GLU A 105 -10.19 -19.12 23.21
C GLU A 105 -11.49 -19.29 24.01
N THR A 106 -12.62 -18.84 23.47
CA THR A 106 -13.94 -18.95 24.11
C THR A 106 -14.46 -20.40 24.10
N ASP A 107 -14.13 -21.19 23.07
CA ASP A 107 -14.58 -22.58 22.90
C ASP A 107 -13.73 -23.60 23.68
N THR A 108 -12.55 -23.18 24.17
CA THR A 108 -11.61 -24.05 24.90
C THR A 108 -11.65 -23.89 26.42
N THR A 109 -12.33 -22.88 26.96
CA THR A 109 -12.65 -22.79 28.39
C THR A 109 -13.85 -23.70 28.72
N PRO A 110 -13.66 -24.79 29.49
CA PRO A 110 -14.80 -25.58 29.97
C PRO A 110 -15.71 -24.68 30.82
N PRO A 111 -17.04 -24.78 30.70
CA PRO A 111 -17.93 -24.07 31.59
C PRO A 111 -17.58 -24.43 33.03
N THR A 112 -17.19 -23.43 33.83
CA THR A 112 -16.74 -23.52 35.23
C THR A 112 -17.79 -24.12 36.19
N GLY A 113 -18.90 -24.65 35.69
CA GLY A 113 -20.01 -25.19 36.48
C GLY A 113 -20.09 -26.72 36.58
N SER A 114 -19.15 -27.49 36.02
CA SER A 114 -19.21 -28.97 36.06
C SER A 114 -18.35 -29.63 37.13
N VAL A 115 -17.67 -28.86 38.00
CA VAL A 115 -16.81 -29.40 39.07
C VAL A 115 -17.48 -29.36 40.47
N GLU A 116 -18.68 -28.80 40.61
CA GLU A 116 -19.48 -29.02 41.83
C GLU A 116 -20.29 -30.32 41.70
N THR A 117 -19.58 -31.45 41.72
CA THR A 117 -20.15 -32.74 42.10
C THR A 117 -20.03 -32.93 43.61
N GLN A 118 -21.20 -32.91 44.24
CA GLN A 118 -21.57 -33.55 45.53
C GLN A 118 -21.03 -32.93 46.83
#